data_AF-A0A2S2PEE2-F1
#
_entry.id   AF-A0A2S2PEE2-F1
#
_cell.length_a   1.000
_cell.length_b   1.000
_cell.length_c   1.000
_cell.angle_alpha   90.00
_cell.angle_beta   90.00
_cell.angle_gamma   90.00
#
_symmetry.space_group_name_H-M   'P 1'
#
loop_
_entity.id
_entity.type
_entity.pdbx_description
1 polymer ?
#
loop_
_entity_poly.entity_id
_entity_poly.type
_entity_poly.pdbx_seq_one_letter_code
_entity_poly.pdbx_strand_id
1 'polypeptide(L)'
;MASHNPIDLTILDIPPAYTMYSPSNGNEEIFLQSGSGPGSNRILIFARSKSLDILENSSVWYMDGTFKVAPLLFCQVYVILAEYLHGILPMVYILLPDKQSVTYYDHMFLMLKNLRPAIKSKPISCDFEQAAIKSIKKKHLPMLKYMGVYF
;
A
#
# COMPACT_ATOMS: atom_id res chain seq x y z
N MET A 1 -10.37 12.03 28.13
CA MET A 1 -9.14 12.84 28.00
C MET A 1 -8.78 12.89 26.53
N ALA A 2 -8.62 14.06 25.93
CA ALA A 2 -8.26 14.15 24.51
C ALA A 2 -6.88 13.49 24.32
N SER A 3 -6.83 12.38 23.57
CA SER A 3 -5.54 11.79 23.18
C SER A 3 -4.77 12.87 22.44
N HIS A 4 -3.62 13.26 22.97
CA HIS A 4 -2.74 14.17 22.25
C HIS A 4 -2.45 13.55 20.88
N ASN A 5 -2.64 14.32 19.81
CA ASN A 5 -2.29 13.86 18.48
C ASN A 5 -0.79 13.51 18.49
N PRO A 6 -0.41 12.34 17.96
CA PRO A 6 0.99 11.94 17.94
C PRO A 6 1.79 12.97 17.13
N ILE A 7 2.95 13.35 17.65
CA ILE A 7 3.86 14.33 17.03
C ILE A 7 4.89 13.65 16.11
N ASP A 8 5.06 12.34 16.22
CA ASP A 8 5.92 11.53 15.36
C ASP A 8 5.43 10.07 15.22
N LEU A 9 6.02 9.33 14.26
CA LEU A 9 5.67 7.94 13.95
C LEU A 9 6.14 6.91 14.98
N THR A 10 7.05 7.28 15.88
CA THR A 10 7.59 6.38 16.91
C THR A 10 6.62 6.21 18.07
N ILE A 11 5.86 7.26 18.40
CA ILE A 11 4.85 7.22 19.46
C ILE A 11 3.43 7.01 18.93
N LEU A 12 3.26 6.89 17.61
CA LEU A 12 1.97 6.64 16.99
C LEU A 12 1.41 5.30 17.45
N ASP A 13 0.38 5.33 18.29
CA ASP A 13 -0.42 4.15 18.58
C ASP A 13 -1.61 4.08 17.60
N ILE A 14 -1.95 2.88 17.15
CA ILE A 14 -3.08 2.68 16.22
C ILE A 14 -4.21 2.03 17.01
N PRO A 15 -5.27 2.78 17.35
CA PRO A 15 -6.43 2.23 18.03
C PRO A 15 -6.98 0.99 17.31
N PRO A 16 -7.42 -0.05 18.05
CA PRO A 16 -7.99 -1.26 17.46
C PRO A 16 -9.16 -1.00 16.50
N ALA A 17 -9.93 0.07 16.71
CA ALA A 17 -11.01 0.46 15.81
C ALA A 17 -10.52 0.81 14.38
N TYR A 18 -9.26 1.20 14.21
CA TYR A 18 -8.66 1.46 12.90
C TYR A 18 -7.91 0.27 12.31
N THR A 19 -7.77 -0.82 13.07
CA THR A 19 -7.13 -2.06 12.58
C THR A 19 -8.13 -3.05 12.01
N MET A 20 -9.43 -2.82 12.22
CA MET A 20 -10.53 -3.70 11.81
C MET A 20 -11.40 -3.05 10.73
N TYR A 21 -11.93 -3.87 9.82
CA TYR A 21 -12.97 -3.50 8.87
C TYR A 21 -14.28 -4.16 9.30
N SER A 22 -15.31 -3.36 9.58
CA SER A 22 -16.62 -3.82 10.01
C SER A 22 -17.68 -3.46 8.94
N PRO A 23 -18.00 -4.37 8.01
CA PRO A 23 -19.07 -4.18 7.04
C PRO A 23 -20.45 -4.22 7.71
N SER A 24 -21.46 -3.65 7.03
CA SER A 24 -22.84 -3.58 7.52
C SER A 24 -23.51 -4.93 7.78
N ASN A 25 -22.96 -6.03 7.25
CA ASN A 25 -23.44 -7.39 7.47
C ASN A 25 -22.87 -8.05 8.74
N GLY A 26 -22.03 -7.35 9.52
CA GLY A 26 -21.56 -7.77 10.84
C GLY A 26 -20.31 -8.65 10.85
N ASN A 27 -19.75 -9.01 9.70
CA ASN A 27 -18.53 -9.84 9.65
C ASN A 27 -17.27 -8.97 9.69
N GLU A 28 -16.74 -8.73 10.89
CA GLU A 28 -15.48 -8.00 11.05
C GLU A 28 -14.29 -8.80 10.53
N GLU A 29 -13.34 -8.10 9.89
CA GLU A 29 -12.06 -8.69 9.47
C GLU A 29 -10.90 -7.73 9.80
N ILE A 30 -9.70 -8.30 9.93
CA ILE A 30 -8.48 -7.49 10.07
C ILE A 30 -8.29 -6.67 8.79
N PHE A 31 -8.06 -5.39 8.96
CA PHE A 31 -7.78 -4.45 7.87
C PHE A 31 -6.33 -3.98 7.88
N LEU A 32 -5.74 -3.69 9.05
CA LEU A 32 -4.30 -3.43 9.16
C LEU A 32 -3.56 -4.77 9.09
N GLN A 33 -3.11 -5.13 7.89
CA GLN A 33 -2.47 -6.42 7.63
C GLN A 33 -1.02 -6.45 8.10
N SER A 34 -0.31 -5.32 8.02
CA SER A 34 1.08 -5.24 8.46
C SER A 34 1.47 -3.83 8.88
N GLY A 35 2.36 -3.75 9.85
CA GLY A 35 3.08 -2.53 10.20
C GLY A 35 4.55 -2.86 10.44
N SER A 36 5.47 -2.00 10.00
CA SER A 36 6.90 -2.19 10.21
C SER A 36 7.35 -1.96 11.67
N GLY A 37 6.41 -1.68 12.57
CA GLY A 37 6.66 -1.30 13.96
C GLY A 37 6.94 0.19 14.17
N PRO A 38 7.01 0.65 15.43
CA PRO A 38 7.41 2.01 15.77
C PRO A 38 8.77 2.40 15.17
N GLY A 39 8.85 3.58 14.58
CA GLY A 39 10.09 4.09 13.97
C GLY A 39 9.82 5.27 13.05
N SER A 40 10.86 6.04 12.73
CA SER A 40 10.76 7.16 11.79
C SER A 40 10.37 6.75 10.37
N ASN A 41 10.66 5.49 10.01
CA ASN A 41 10.40 4.93 8.69
C ASN A 41 9.20 3.96 8.72
N ARG A 42 8.22 4.25 9.58
CA ARG A 42 7.09 3.35 9.78
C ARG A 42 6.24 3.24 8.51
N ILE A 43 5.97 2.01 8.09
CA ILE A 43 5.06 1.66 7.00
C ILE A 43 3.86 0.94 7.58
N LEU A 44 2.67 1.27 7.10
CA LEU A 44 1.43 0.57 7.42
C LEU A 44 0.74 0.10 6.15
N ILE A 45 0.33 -1.16 6.11
CA ILE A 45 -0.36 -1.78 4.97
C ILE A 45 -1.77 -2.17 5.40
N PHE A 46 -2.74 -1.58 4.73
CA PHE A 46 -4.15 -1.86 4.93
C PHE A 46 -4.75 -2.56 3.73
N ALA A 47 -5.41 -3.70 3.97
CA ALA A 47 -6.14 -4.44 2.96
C ALA A 47 -7.13 -5.40 3.62
N ARG A 48 -8.19 -5.77 2.90
CA ARG A 48 -9.03 -6.91 3.25
C ARG A 48 -8.40 -8.20 2.74
N SER A 49 -8.73 -9.34 3.34
CA SER A 49 -8.19 -10.63 2.85
C SER A 49 -8.58 -10.86 1.39
N LYS A 50 -9.85 -10.62 1.06
CA LYS A 50 -10.35 -10.75 -0.32
C LYS A 50 -9.64 -9.82 -1.30
N SER A 51 -9.27 -8.61 -0.87
CA SER A 51 -8.54 -7.67 -1.72
C SER A 51 -7.13 -8.18 -2.03
N LEU A 52 -6.46 -8.80 -1.06
CA LEU A 52 -5.17 -9.46 -1.28
C LEU A 52 -5.29 -10.65 -2.24
N ASP A 53 -6.36 -11.45 -2.10
CA ASP A 53 -6.60 -12.60 -2.97
C ASP A 53 -6.87 -12.16 -4.42
N ILE A 54 -7.64 -11.08 -4.61
CA ILE A 54 -7.85 -10.47 -5.93
C ILE A 54 -6.52 -9.97 -6.49
N LEU A 55 -5.73 -9.26 -5.68
CA LEU A 55 -4.46 -8.71 -6.10
C LEU A 55 -3.47 -9.81 -6.54
N GLU A 56 -3.41 -10.90 -5.79
CA GLU A 56 -2.60 -12.09 -6.11
C GLU A 56 -2.97 -12.70 -7.47
N ASN A 57 -4.28 -12.75 -7.77
CA ASN A 57 -4.79 -13.36 -9.00
C ASN A 57 -4.87 -12.39 -10.20
N SER A 58 -4.91 -11.08 -9.98
CA SER A 58 -5.00 -10.05 -11.04
C SER A 58 -3.83 -10.14 -12.02
N SER A 59 -4.07 -9.99 -13.33
CA SER A 59 -3.03 -10.01 -14.36
C SER A 59 -2.19 -8.73 -14.40
N VAL A 60 -2.77 -7.59 -13.98
CA VAL A 60 -2.16 -6.25 -14.03
C VAL A 60 -2.40 -5.54 -12.71
N TRP A 61 -1.40 -4.79 -12.26
CA TRP A 61 -1.51 -3.89 -11.13
C TRP A 61 -1.36 -2.45 -11.60
N TYR A 62 -2.16 -1.57 -10.99
CA TYR A 62 -2.01 -0.13 -11.14
C TYR A 62 -1.57 0.42 -9.80
N MET A 63 -0.65 1.38 -9.80
CA MET A 63 -0.09 1.92 -8.57
C MET A 63 -0.09 3.43 -8.66
N ASP A 64 -0.75 4.08 -7.71
CA ASP A 64 -0.92 5.53 -7.65
C ASP A 64 -0.53 6.02 -6.26
N GLY A 65 0.24 7.10 -6.25
CA GLY A 65 0.71 7.75 -5.05
C GLY A 65 0.02 9.10 -4.83
N THR A 66 -0.90 9.18 -3.86
CA THR A 66 -1.67 10.41 -3.60
C THR A 66 -1.19 11.16 -2.36
N PHE A 67 -0.85 12.45 -2.53
CA PHE A 67 -0.30 13.31 -1.48
C PHE A 67 -1.35 14.10 -0.72
N LYS A 68 -2.42 14.53 -1.40
CA LYS A 68 -3.41 15.49 -0.85
C LYS A 68 -4.19 14.92 0.34
N VAL A 69 -4.15 13.61 0.52
CA VAL A 69 -4.91 12.88 1.54
C VAL A 69 -4.00 12.20 2.58
N ALA A 70 -2.68 12.41 2.50
CA ALA A 70 -1.76 11.80 3.46
C ALA A 70 -1.95 12.41 4.86
N PRO A 71 -2.09 11.59 5.92
CA PRO A 71 -2.10 12.09 7.29
C PRO A 71 -0.79 12.80 7.61
N LEU A 72 -0.82 13.80 8.51
CA LEU A 72 0.31 14.69 8.82
C LEU A 72 1.67 13.98 9.05
N LEU A 73 1.63 12.79 9.67
CA LEU A 73 2.84 12.03 10.01
C LEU A 73 3.41 11.18 8.86
N PHE A 74 2.67 11.04 7.76
CA PHE A 74 3.10 10.27 6.59
C PHE A 74 3.30 11.18 5.38
N CYS A 75 4.28 10.85 4.56
CA CYS A 75 4.57 11.64 3.37
C CYS A 75 3.59 11.34 2.22
N GLN A 76 2.98 10.15 2.21
CA GLN A 76 2.13 9.72 1.11
C GLN A 76 1.20 8.57 1.50
N VAL A 77 0.01 8.56 0.88
CA VAL A 77 -0.83 7.38 0.75
C VAL A 77 -0.57 6.78 -0.62
N TYR A 78 -0.12 5.53 -0.64
CA TYR A 78 0.18 4.79 -1.85
C TYR A 78 -0.84 3.67 -2.03
N VAL A 79 -1.44 3.58 -3.20
CA VAL A 79 -2.59 2.70 -3.48
C VAL A 79 -2.23 1.73 -4.59
N ILE A 80 -2.48 0.44 -4.35
CA ILE A 80 -2.37 -0.60 -5.38
C ILE A 80 -3.78 -1.00 -5.79
N LEU A 81 -4.07 -0.84 -7.09
CA LEU A 81 -5.34 -1.16 -7.71
C LEU A 81 -5.20 -2.39 -8.62
N ALA A 82 -6.31 -3.09 -8.78
CA ALA A 82 -6.42 -4.26 -9.65
C ALA A 82 -7.78 -4.27 -10.36
N GLU A 83 -7.85 -5.00 -11.48
CA GLU A 83 -9.12 -5.23 -12.16
C GLU A 83 -10.00 -6.17 -11.35
N TYR A 84 -11.24 -5.76 -11.08
CA TYR A 84 -12.25 -6.57 -10.41
C TYR A 84 -13.65 -6.08 -10.80
N LEU A 85 -14.58 -7.01 -11.06
CA LEU A 85 -15.97 -6.71 -11.42
C LEU A 85 -16.11 -5.66 -12.54
N HIS A 86 -15.33 -5.81 -13.62
CA HIS A 86 -15.34 -4.92 -14.78
C HIS A 86 -14.86 -3.48 -14.51
N GLY A 87 -14.16 -3.23 -13.40
CA GLY A 87 -13.54 -1.94 -13.11
C GLY A 87 -12.14 -2.07 -12.50
N ILE A 88 -11.44 -0.95 -12.35
CA ILE A 88 -10.17 -0.87 -11.63
C ILE A 88 -10.48 -0.37 -10.23
N LEU A 89 -10.21 -1.20 -9.22
CA LEU A 89 -10.57 -0.93 -7.84
C LEU A 89 -9.34 -0.96 -6.92
N PRO A 90 -9.29 -0.13 -5.87
CA PRO A 90 -8.22 -0.14 -4.90
C PRO A 90 -8.27 -1.41 -4.04
N MET A 91 -7.15 -2.13 -3.99
CA MET A 91 -7.00 -3.37 -3.25
C MET A 91 -6.21 -3.20 -1.96
N VAL A 92 -5.16 -2.38 -2.01
CA VAL A 92 -4.23 -2.17 -0.89
C VAL A 92 -3.94 -0.69 -0.75
N TYR A 93 -3.98 -0.21 0.49
CA TYR A 93 -3.62 1.16 0.86
C TYR A 93 -2.40 1.11 1.76
N ILE A 94 -1.42 1.97 1.50
CA ILE A 94 -0.12 1.93 2.15
C ILE A 94 0.22 3.34 2.61
N LEU A 95 0.52 3.51 3.89
CA LEU A 95 1.05 4.76 4.41
C LEU A 95 2.57 4.68 4.42
N LEU A 96 3.21 5.59 3.68
CA LEU A 96 4.65 5.63 3.50
C LEU A 96 5.28 6.83 4.24
N PRO A 97 6.43 6.62 4.90
CA PRO A 97 7.11 7.67 5.65
C PRO A 97 7.86 8.67 4.75
N ASP A 98 8.23 8.24 3.53
CA ASP A 98 8.94 9.06 2.54
C ASP A 98 8.68 8.53 1.10
N LYS A 99 9.36 9.13 0.11
CA LYS A 99 9.29 8.77 -1.32
C LYS A 99 10.59 8.14 -1.82
N GLN A 100 11.39 7.56 -0.93
CA GLN A 100 12.69 7.01 -1.30
C GLN A 100 12.53 5.65 -1.97
N SER A 101 13.31 5.39 -3.03
CA SER A 101 13.26 4.11 -3.74
C SER A 101 13.53 2.91 -2.84
N VAL A 102 14.35 3.09 -1.79
CA VAL A 102 14.66 2.08 -0.76
C VAL A 102 13.40 1.73 0.04
N THR A 103 12.61 2.73 0.47
CA THR A 103 11.35 2.53 1.19
C THR A 103 10.34 1.71 0.38
N TYR A 104 10.18 2.03 -0.91
CA TYR A 104 9.34 1.21 -1.79
C TYR A 104 9.93 -0.20 -1.96
N TYR A 105 11.22 -0.31 -2.29
CA TYR A 105 11.85 -1.56 -2.70
C TYR A 105 12.13 -2.53 -1.54
N ASP A 106 12.95 -2.10 -0.59
CA ASP A 106 13.51 -2.97 0.46
C ASP A 106 12.49 -3.25 1.57
N HIS A 107 11.48 -2.40 1.72
CA HIS A 107 10.52 -2.50 2.82
C HIS A 107 9.09 -2.76 2.35
N MET A 108 8.46 -1.85 1.59
CA MET A 108 7.05 -1.96 1.23
C MET A 108 6.74 -3.24 0.43
N PHE A 109 7.44 -3.49 -0.68
CA PHE A 109 7.20 -4.68 -1.50
C PHE A 109 7.55 -5.98 -0.77
N LEU A 110 8.59 -5.97 0.07
CA LEU A 110 8.96 -7.12 0.88
C LEU A 110 7.86 -7.45 1.90
N MET A 111 7.31 -6.44 2.57
CA MET A 111 6.17 -6.61 3.49
C MET A 111 4.95 -7.19 2.76
N LEU A 112 4.61 -6.69 1.57
CA LEU A 112 3.52 -7.24 0.75
C LEU A 112 3.77 -8.70 0.36
N LYS A 113 4.99 -9.04 -0.03
CA LYS A 113 5.36 -10.43 -0.37
C LYS A 113 5.30 -11.36 0.84
N ASN A 114 5.66 -10.87 2.03
CA ASN A 114 5.53 -11.64 3.26
C ASN A 114 4.05 -11.88 3.64
N LEU A 115 3.17 -10.91 3.35
CA LEU A 115 1.73 -11.06 3.57
C LEU A 115 1.08 -12.08 2.64
N ARG A 116 1.53 -12.13 1.38
CA ARG A 116 1.06 -13.08 0.37
C ARG A 116 2.23 -13.55 -0.49
N PRO A 117 2.91 -14.65 -0.13
CA PRO A 117 4.08 -15.14 -0.87
C PRO A 117 3.79 -15.53 -2.33
N ALA A 118 2.54 -15.86 -2.64
CA ALA A 118 2.09 -16.24 -3.98
C ALA A 118 1.81 -15.03 -4.89
N ILE A 119 1.85 -13.79 -4.36
CA ILE A 119 1.91 -12.59 -5.18
C ILE A 119 3.16 -12.66 -6.07
N LYS A 120 2.92 -12.76 -7.37
CA LYS A 120 3.96 -12.66 -8.38
C LYS A 120 4.17 -11.20 -8.74
N SER A 121 5.41 -10.82 -9.02
CA SER A 121 5.67 -9.53 -9.66
C SER A 121 4.99 -9.55 -11.03
N LYS A 122 3.99 -8.68 -11.22
CA LYS A 122 3.15 -8.60 -12.42
C LYS A 122 3.31 -7.23 -13.07
N PRO A 123 2.92 -7.03 -14.35
CA PRO A 123 3.03 -5.75 -15.03
C PRO A 123 2.41 -4.64 -14.19
N ILE A 124 3.22 -3.65 -13.84
CA ILE A 124 2.81 -2.47 -13.06
C ILE A 124 2.64 -1.31 -14.04
N SER A 125 1.43 -0.76 -14.09
CA SER A 125 1.21 0.61 -14.58
C SER A 125 1.30 1.54 -13.38
N CYS A 126 2.35 2.36 -13.34
CA CYS A 126 2.59 3.33 -12.28
C CYS A 126 2.79 4.68 -12.94
N ASP A 127 2.17 5.72 -12.39
CA ASP A 127 2.35 7.08 -12.84
C ASP A 127 3.50 7.76 -12.07
N PHE A 128 4.32 8.51 -12.83
CA PHE A 128 5.32 9.54 -12.50
C PHE A 128 6.28 9.44 -11.31
N GLU A 129 6.18 8.48 -10.39
CA GLU A 129 7.09 8.39 -9.26
C GLU A 129 8.41 7.75 -9.67
N GLN A 130 9.39 8.59 -10.04
CA GLN A 130 10.71 8.14 -10.49
C GLN A 130 11.36 7.15 -9.51
N ALA A 131 11.14 7.32 -8.20
CA ALA A 131 11.63 6.42 -7.17
C ALA A 131 10.97 5.02 -7.24
N ALA A 132 9.64 4.96 -7.35
CA ALA A 132 8.90 3.71 -7.55
C ALA A 132 9.28 3.05 -8.88
N ILE A 133 9.36 3.84 -9.96
CA ILE A 133 9.76 3.38 -11.29
C ILE A 133 11.18 2.78 -11.28
N LYS A 134 12.14 3.48 -10.67
CA LYS A 134 13.53 3.02 -10.54
C LYS A 134 13.62 1.75 -9.70
N SER A 135 12.83 1.66 -8.63
CA SER A 135 12.71 0.46 -7.80
C SER A 135 12.24 -0.74 -8.61
N ILE A 136 11.12 -0.61 -9.33
CA ILE A 136 10.51 -1.69 -10.10
C ILE A 136 11.45 -2.18 -11.21
N LYS A 137 12.09 -1.25 -11.95
CA LYS A 137 13.04 -1.56 -13.03
C LYS A 137 14.27 -2.32 -12.57
N LYS A 138 14.82 -2.02 -11.39
CA LYS A 138 16.14 -2.50 -10.98
C LYS A 138 16.13 -3.99 -10.62
N LYS A 139 15.03 -4.53 -10.09
CA LYS A 139 15.09 -5.84 -9.42
C LYS A 139 13.88 -6.75 -9.56
N HIS A 140 12.71 -6.33 -10.07
CA HIS A 140 11.50 -7.18 -10.01
C HIS A 140 10.76 -7.42 -11.34
N LEU A 141 11.02 -6.66 -12.42
CA LEU A 141 10.26 -6.81 -13.68
C LEU A 141 11.05 -6.41 -14.95
N PRO A 142 11.44 -7.34 -15.84
CA PRO A 142 11.96 -7.00 -17.17
C PRO A 142 10.88 -6.58 -18.18
N MET A 143 9.58 -6.73 -17.86
CA MET A 143 8.46 -6.31 -18.73
C MET A 143 7.56 -5.27 -18.05
N LEU A 144 8.06 -4.04 -17.91
CA LEU A 144 7.25 -2.90 -17.53
C LEU A 144 6.61 -2.29 -18.78
N LYS A 145 5.28 -2.31 -18.87
CA LYS A 145 4.55 -1.57 -19.91
C LYS A 145 4.14 -0.22 -19.33
N TYR A 146 4.88 0.84 -19.72
CA TYR A 146 4.54 2.21 -19.37
C TYR A 146 3.27 2.61 -20.12
N MET A 147 2.13 2.54 -19.43
CA MET A 147 0.90 3.18 -19.87
C MET A 147 0.72 4.38 -18.96
N GLY A 148 1.13 5.56 -19.43
CA GLY A 148 0.80 6.80 -18.74
C GLY A 148 -0.71 6.93 -18.69
N VAL A 149 -1.27 7.01 -17.49
CA VAL A 149 -2.70 7.26 -17.31
C VAL A 149 -2.87 8.77 -17.50
N TYR A 150 -3.46 9.17 -18.63
CA TYR A 150 -3.96 10.53 -18.81
C TYR A 150 -5.28 10.61 -18.06
N PHE A 151 -5.36 11.49 -17.06
CA PHE A 151 -6.64 12.04 -16.60
C PHE A 151 -7.00 13.24 -17.48
#